data_AF-A0A1F6GD31-F1
#
_entry.id   AF-A0A1F6GD31-F1
#
_cell.length_a   1.000
_cell.length_b   1.000
_cell.length_c   1.000
_cell.angle_alpha   90.00
_cell.angle_beta   90.00
_cell.angle_gamma   90.00
#
_symmetry.space_group_name_H-M   'P 1'
#
loop_
_entity.id
_entity.type
_entity.pdbx_description
1 polymer ?
#
loop_
_entity_poly.entity_id
_entity_poly.type
_entity_poly.pdbx_seq_one_letter_code
_entity_poly.pdbx_strand_id
1 'polypeptide(L)' 'MKGFITWLKEDHPEIWASVLRAVDLGLILVDEKNEALSATARLELTYPDLQEVLNLLAHDHARKTARSQSHDFWKELLHE' A
#
# COMPACT_ATOMS: atom_id res chain seq x y z
N MET A 1 -7.14 -10.81 6.57
CA MET A 1 -6.11 -10.30 5.64
C MET A 1 -6.14 -8.77 5.70
N LYS A 2 -5.05 -8.12 6.10
CA LYS A 2 -5.03 -6.64 6.21
C LYS A 2 -5.08 -6.02 4.81
N GLY A 3 -5.82 -4.92 4.66
CA GLY A 3 -5.77 -4.07 3.46
C GLY A 3 -4.49 -3.24 3.42
N PHE A 4 -4.15 -2.70 2.24
CA PHE A 4 -2.90 -1.96 2.02
C PHE A 4 -2.71 -0.76 2.96
N ILE A 5 -3.75 0.06 3.14
CA ILE A 5 -3.73 1.23 4.04
C ILE A 5 -3.64 0.76 5.50
N THR A 6 -4.38 -0.28 5.86
CA THR A 6 -4.34 -0.83 7.22
C THR A 6 -2.95 -1.38 7.56
N TRP A 7 -2.33 -2.10 6.63
CA TRP A 7 -0.96 -2.57 6.75
C TRP A 7 0.04 -1.42 6.87
N LEU A 8 -0.11 -0.35 6.08
CA LEU A 8 0.71 0.85 6.19
C LEU A 8 0.58 1.51 7.57
N LYS A 9 -0.63 1.62 8.11
CA LYS A 9 -0.90 2.23 9.42
C LYS A 9 -0.27 1.43 10.57
N GLU A 10 -0.42 0.12 10.54
CA GLU A 10 -0.05 -0.75 11.67
C GLU A 10 1.39 -1.25 11.61
N ASP A 11 1.84 -1.64 10.41
CA ASP A 11 3.12 -2.32 10.24
C ASP A 11 4.23 -1.34 9.79
N HIS A 12 3.87 -0.16 9.26
CA HIS A 12 4.80 0.89 8.80
C HIS A 12 4.39 2.32 9.23
N PRO A 13 4.22 2.58 10.54
CA PRO A 13 3.70 3.86 11.05
C PRO A 13 4.54 5.07 10.64
N GLU A 14 5.85 4.91 10.41
CA GLU A 14 6.76 5.96 9.92
C GLU A 14 6.46 6.39 8.48
N ILE A 15 6.09 5.43 7.62
CA ILE A 15 5.67 5.69 6.24
C ILE A 15 4.29 6.34 6.28
N TRP A 16 3.38 5.83 7.11
CA TRP A 16 2.05 6.41 7.28
C TRP A 16 2.09 7.86 7.76
N ALA A 17 2.93 8.19 8.73
CA ALA A 17 3.12 9.57 9.18
C ALA A 17 3.62 10.49 8.05
N SER A 18 4.43 9.96 7.13
CA SER A 18 4.91 10.69 5.96
C SER A 18 3.80 10.89 4.92
N VAL A 19 2.94 9.89 4.72
CA VAL A 19 1.73 10.00 3.89
C VAL A 19 0.80 11.07 4.45
N LEU A 20 0.53 11.09 5.76
CA LEU A 20 -0.33 12.11 6.38
C LEU A 20 0.19 13.54 6.16
N ARG A 21 1.50 13.76 6.33
CA ARG A 21 2.09 15.08 6.03
C ARG A 21 1.91 15.46 4.55
N ALA A 22 2.04 14.49 3.64
CA ALA A 22 1.83 14.74 2.21
C ALA A 22 0.35 15.02 1.89
N VAL A 23 -0.60 14.42 2.60
CA VAL A 23 -2.03 14.73 2.51
C VAL A 23 -2.31 16.15 2.96
N ASP A 24 -1.76 16.57 4.10
CA ASP A 24 -1.93 17.94 4.62
C ASP A 24 -1.40 19.01 3.63
N LEU A 25 -0.39 18.64 2.85
CA LEU A 25 0.18 19.50 1.80
C LEU A 25 -0.57 19.42 0.46
N GLY A 26 -1.61 18.59 0.35
CA GLY A 26 -2.37 18.36 -0.89
C GLY A 26 -1.56 17.64 -1.98
N LEU A 27 -0.56 16.86 -1.56
CA LEU A 27 0.37 16.16 -2.43
C LEU A 27 -0.06 14.72 -2.67
N ILE A 28 -0.65 14.05 -1.66
CA ILE A 28 -1.17 12.69 -1.79
C ILE A 28 -2.66 12.68 -1.46
N LEU A 29 -3.41 11.87 -2.19
CA LEU A 29 -4.79 11.49 -1.92
C LEU A 29 -4.82 10.08 -1.35
N VAL A 30 -5.64 9.90 -0.32
CA VAL A 30 -5.88 8.60 0.32
C VAL A 30 -7.31 8.18 0.02
N ASP A 31 -7.47 6.99 -0.57
CA ASP A 31 -8.76 6.34 -0.72
C ASP A 31 -8.79 5.12 0.20
N GLU A 32 -9.30 5.31 1.42
CA GLU A 32 -9.40 4.23 2.40
C GLU A 32 -10.43 3.16 1.99
N LYS A 33 -11.42 3.53 1.17
CA LYS A 33 -12.46 2.57 0.73
C LYS A 33 -11.89 1.58 -0.27
N ASN A 34 -11.02 2.05 -1.16
CA ASN A 34 -10.37 1.23 -2.18
C ASN A 34 -8.96 0.80 -1.80
N GLU A 35 -8.51 1.09 -0.57
CA GLU A 35 -7.18 0.75 -0.06
C GLU A 35 -6.05 1.25 -0.98
N ALA A 36 -6.12 2.51 -1.41
CA ALA A 36 -5.22 3.09 -2.41
C ALA A 36 -4.63 4.45 -2.00
N LEU A 37 -3.42 4.73 -2.50
CA LEU A 37 -2.73 6.02 -2.41
C LEU A 37 -2.46 6.54 -3.82
N SER A 38 -2.63 7.84 -4.03
CA SER A 38 -2.34 8.49 -5.31
C SER A 38 -1.64 9.83 -5.10
N ALA A 39 -0.60 10.09 -5.88
CA ALA A 39 0.00 11.42 -5.96
C ALA A 39 -0.93 12.38 -6.71
N THR A 40 -0.94 13.65 -6.32
CA THR A 40 -1.62 14.68 -7.09
C THR A 40 -0.76 15.08 -8.30
N ALA A 41 -1.40 15.54 -9.38
CA ALA A 41 -0.70 16.02 -10.57
C ALA A 41 0.37 17.09 -10.25
N ARG A 42 0.14 17.90 -9.21
CA ARG A 42 1.11 18.90 -8.72
C ARG A 42 2.40 18.25 -8.19
N LEU A 43 2.26 17.13 -7.48
CA LEU A 43 3.39 16.40 -6.93
C LEU A 43 4.11 15.62 -8.02
N GLU A 44 3.39 15.03 -8.97
CA GLU A 44 3.96 14.31 -10.11
C GLU A 44 4.83 15.22 -11.00
N LEU A 45 4.48 16.51 -11.12
CA LEU A 45 5.33 17.48 -11.83
C LEU A 45 6.70 17.70 -11.16
N THR A 46 6.80 17.49 -9.85
CA THR A 46 8.03 17.70 -9.09
C THR A 46 8.78 16.39 -8.87
N TYR A 47 8.03 15.30 -8.69
CA TYR A 47 8.52 13.95 -8.42
C TYR A 47 7.72 12.95 -9.28
N PRO A 48 8.08 12.81 -10.58
CA PRO A 48 7.32 11.99 -11.53
C PRO A 48 7.29 10.51 -11.14
N ASP A 49 8.33 10.03 -10.48
CA ASP A 49 8.47 8.61 -10.11
C ASP A 49 7.69 8.25 -8.83
N LEU A 50 7.11 9.23 -8.13
CA LEU A 50 6.51 8.98 -6.83
C LEU A 50 5.25 8.10 -6.93
N GLN A 51 4.45 8.26 -7.99
CA GLN A 51 3.31 7.39 -8.22
C GLN A 51 3.77 5.94 -8.45
N GLU A 52 4.91 5.74 -9.12
CA GLU A 52 5.50 4.41 -9.32
C GLU A 52 5.98 3.81 -7.99
N VAL A 53 6.61 4.60 -7.12
CA VAL A 53 7.01 4.15 -5.77
C VAL A 53 5.80 3.72 -4.94
N LEU A 54 4.71 4.49 -4.96
CA LEU A 54 3.46 4.13 -4.28
C LEU A 54 2.87 2.81 -4.83
N ASN A 55 2.90 2.64 -6.16
CA ASN A 55 2.46 1.42 -6.82
C ASN A 55 3.34 0.22 -6.44
N LEU A 56 4.66 0.39 -6.34
CA LEU A 56 5.59 -0.65 -5.93
C LEU A 56 5.32 -1.11 -4.49
N LEU A 57 5.03 -0.18 -3.58
CA LEU A 57 4.64 -0.50 -2.20
C LEU A 57 3.34 -1.31 -2.15
N ALA A 58 2.33 -0.88 -2.89
CA ALA A 58 1.06 -1.62 -2.99
C ALA A 58 1.27 -3.01 -3.59
N HIS A 59 2.12 -3.13 -4.61
CA HIS A 59 2.43 -4.41 -5.25
C HIS A 59 3.22 -5.36 -4.34
N ASP A 60 4.20 -4.86 -3.59
CA ASP A 60 4.94 -5.68 -2.60
C ASP A 60 4.01 -6.22 -1.51
N HIS A 61 3.11 -5.39 -0.99
CA HIS A 61 2.07 -5.86 -0.08
C HIS A 61 1.24 -6.95 -0.76
N ALA A 62 0.65 -6.69 -1.92
CA ALA A 62 -0.22 -7.64 -2.61
C ALA A 62 0.48 -8.99 -2.84
N ARG A 63 1.77 -8.98 -3.22
CA ARG A 63 2.59 -10.18 -3.35
C ARG A 63 2.77 -10.93 -2.04
N LYS A 64 3.09 -10.23 -0.95
CA LYS A 64 3.25 -10.85 0.38
C LYS A 64 1.95 -11.52 0.83
N THR A 65 0.81 -10.87 0.57
CA THR A 65 -0.49 -11.43 0.94
C THR A 65 -0.89 -12.61 0.08
N ALA A 66 -0.67 -12.54 -1.24
CA ALA A 66 -0.92 -13.64 -2.16
C ALA A 66 -0.03 -14.86 -1.86
N ARG A 67 1.22 -14.64 -1.45
CA ARG A 67 2.14 -15.72 -1.05
C ARG A 67 1.68 -16.40 0.26
N SER A 68 1.17 -15.64 1.23
CA SER A 68 0.56 -16.21 2.43
C SER A 68 -0.66 -17.06 2.08
N GLN A 69 -1.59 -16.53 1.26
CA GLN A 69 -2.77 -17.27 0.83
C GLN A 69 -2.42 -18.56 0.09
N SER A 70 -1.43 -18.52 -0.80
CA SER A 70 -1.00 -19.70 -1.54
C SER A 70 -0.43 -20.76 -0.60
N HIS A 71 0.37 -20.36 0.38
CA HIS A 71 0.95 -21.29 1.36
C HIS A 71 -0.11 -21.90 2.29
N ASP A 72 -1.10 -21.11 2.72
CA ASP A 72 -2.19 -21.59 3.57
C ASP A 72 -3.12 -22.53 2.79
N PHE A 73 -3.43 -22.20 1.53
CA PHE A 73 -4.19 -23.07 0.62
C PHE A 73 -3.53 -24.43 0.41
N TRP A 74 -2.22 -24.47 0.13
CA TRP A 74 -1.50 -25.73 -0.06
C TRP A 74 -1.37 -26.55 1.23
N LYS A 75 -1.29 -25.90 2.40
CA LYS A 75 -1.30 -26.61 3.69
C LYS A 75 -2.65 -27.26 3.96
N GLU A 76 -3.74 -26.57 3.66
CA GLU A 76 -5.11 -27.09 3.81
C GLU A 76 -5.36 -28.26 2.84
N LEU A 77 -4.82 -28.18 1.62
CA LEU A 77 -4.96 -29.20 0.58
C LEU A 77 -4.04 -30.43 0.78
N LEU A 78 -2.95 -30.30 1.56
CA LEU A 78 -2.01 -31.38 1.90
C LEU A 78 -2.27 -32.00 3.28
N HIS A 79 -3.25 -31.50 4.02
CA HIS A 79 -3.71 -32.05 5.31
C HIS A 79 -5.06 -32.79 5.18
N GLU A 80 -5.29 -33.47 4.05
CA GLU A 80 -6.21 -34.60 3.92
C GLU A 80 -5.44 -35.91 3.69
#